data_AF-A0A1H2R434-F1
#
_entry.id   AF-A0A1H2R434-F1
#
_cell.length_a   1.000
_cell.length_b   1.000
_cell.length_c   1.000
_cell.angle_alpha   90.00
_cell.angle_beta   90.00
_cell.angle_gamma   90.00
#
_symmetry.space_group_name_H-M   'P 1'
#
loop_
_entity.id
_entity.type
_entity.pdbx_description
1 polymer ?
#
loop_
_entity_poly.entity_id
_entity_poly.type
_entity_poly.pdbx_seq_one_letter_code
_entity_poly.pdbx_strand_id
1 'polypeptide(L)'
;MLGKLLKYEMKAVVKPMVFLNALVIFSTLIGFFYVTKVDVGNIVENENDIRYSGMMLLGFLYIAGVALTYFISYILLLLRYGKSMYGANGYLSWTLPVKRRTLIHAKMLNGILWNFWNTALCLACVIWLIALFMTKAGINIGELFREIPPVILHHFMIPSVAIVCINVFTVIFIGYFCITVGQLMKEHKVLGTIVSFVGVYIVQQVATTVVMLAGGFFSFMNDPNFQTSMNNGELKDTFWKFYDSLFLGQIIILLVFAAVTYTCCHLIPRKRINLD
;
A
#
# COMPACT_ATOMS: atom_id res chain seq x y z
N MET A 1 -29.53 -0.21 8.25
CA MET A 1 -29.23 -1.60 7.78
C MET A 1 -27.76 -1.82 7.44
N LEU A 2 -27.08 -0.88 6.75
CA LEU A 2 -25.66 -0.97 6.40
C LEU A 2 -24.74 -1.33 7.59
N GLY A 3 -24.91 -0.67 8.75
CA GLY A 3 -24.07 -0.93 9.92
C GLY A 3 -24.20 -2.33 10.52
N LYS A 4 -25.40 -2.94 10.47
CA LYS A 4 -25.57 -4.35 10.89
C LYS A 4 -24.79 -5.26 9.95
N LEU A 5 -24.89 -5.04 8.64
CA LEU A 5 -24.18 -5.81 7.64
C LEU A 5 -22.65 -5.70 7.82
N LEU A 6 -22.15 -4.47 7.98
CA LEU A 6 -20.74 -4.18 8.23
C LEU A 6 -20.22 -4.91 9.47
N LYS A 7 -20.97 -4.91 10.57
CA LYS A 7 -20.60 -5.60 11.82
C LYS A 7 -20.39 -7.10 11.61
N TYR A 8 -21.28 -7.76 10.85
CA TYR A 8 -21.15 -9.19 10.56
C TYR A 8 -19.94 -9.47 9.65
N GLU A 9 -19.73 -8.66 8.62
CA GLU A 9 -18.55 -8.77 7.74
C GLU A 9 -17.25 -8.60 8.53
N MET A 10 -17.16 -7.56 9.37
CA MET A 10 -15.99 -7.28 10.22
C MET A 10 -15.70 -8.41 11.21
N LYS A 11 -16.72 -8.87 11.95
CA LYS A 11 -16.57 -9.95 12.94
C LYS A 11 -16.00 -11.21 12.32
N ALA A 12 -16.36 -11.45 11.07
CA ALA A 12 -15.96 -12.64 10.39
C ALA A 12 -14.45 -12.55 9.98
N VAL A 13 -13.90 -11.36 9.69
CA VAL A 13 -12.47 -11.13 9.35
C VAL A 13 -11.58 -10.88 10.55
N VAL A 14 -12.16 -10.53 11.70
CA VAL A 14 -11.41 -10.05 12.86
C VAL A 14 -10.31 -11.03 13.31
N LYS A 15 -10.60 -12.33 13.39
CA LYS A 15 -9.67 -13.34 13.91
C LYS A 15 -8.36 -13.43 13.08
N PRO A 16 -8.40 -13.72 11.76
CA PRO A 16 -7.18 -13.81 10.97
C PRO A 16 -6.45 -12.47 10.85
N MET A 17 -7.16 -11.35 10.78
CA MET A 17 -6.53 -10.03 10.68
C MET A 17 -5.81 -9.64 11.97
N VAL A 18 -6.43 -9.86 13.14
CA VAL A 18 -5.80 -9.58 14.43
C VAL A 18 -4.58 -10.48 14.63
N PHE A 19 -4.63 -11.73 14.21
CA PHE A 19 -3.48 -12.63 14.27
C PHE A 19 -2.29 -12.11 13.45
N LEU A 20 -2.51 -11.70 12.19
CA LEU A 20 -1.45 -11.16 11.35
C LEU A 20 -0.89 -9.83 11.89
N ASN A 21 -1.76 -8.93 12.36
CA ASN A 21 -1.33 -7.69 13.00
C ASN A 21 -0.52 -7.95 14.28
N ALA A 22 -0.90 -8.96 15.07
CA ALA A 22 -0.16 -9.36 16.26
C ALA A 22 1.25 -9.88 15.91
N LEU A 23 1.42 -10.60 14.80
CA LEU A 23 2.75 -11.03 14.33
C LEU A 23 3.64 -9.83 13.96
N VAL A 24 3.09 -8.81 13.31
CA VAL A 24 3.83 -7.58 12.97
C VAL A 24 4.27 -6.86 14.26
N ILE A 25 3.37 -6.70 15.23
CA ILE A 25 3.72 -6.10 16.53
C ILE A 25 4.81 -6.92 17.23
N PHE A 26 4.66 -8.25 17.28
CA PHE A 26 5.61 -9.12 17.95
C PHE A 26 7.00 -9.07 17.32
N SER A 27 7.07 -9.12 15.98
CA SER A 27 8.35 -8.98 15.25
C SER A 27 9.00 -7.61 15.50
N THR A 28 8.21 -6.55 15.61
CA THR A 28 8.70 -5.20 15.91
C THR A 28 9.22 -5.10 17.35
N LEU A 29 8.57 -5.75 18.32
CA LEU A 29 9.06 -5.82 19.69
C LEU A 29 10.40 -6.56 19.79
N ILE A 30 10.57 -7.66 19.05
CA ILE A 30 11.86 -8.36 18.96
C ILE A 30 12.94 -7.44 18.40
N GLY A 31 12.64 -6.73 17.30
CA GLY A 31 13.55 -5.75 16.72
C GLY A 31 13.90 -4.62 17.70
N PHE A 32 12.92 -4.12 18.45
CA PHE A 32 13.14 -3.13 19.51
C PHE A 32 14.12 -3.64 20.57
N PHE A 33 13.94 -4.86 21.09
CA PHE A 33 14.86 -5.44 22.07
C PHE A 33 16.26 -5.68 21.51
N TYR A 34 16.38 -6.01 20.23
CA TYR A 34 17.67 -6.16 19.57
C TYR A 34 18.40 -4.81 19.46
N VAL A 35 17.77 -3.81 18.86
CA VAL A 35 18.36 -2.47 18.63
C VAL A 35 18.69 -1.76 19.94
N THR A 36 17.93 -1.99 21.02
CA THR A 36 18.21 -1.39 22.32
C THR A 36 19.46 -1.94 23.01
N LYS A 37 19.77 -3.23 22.82
CA LYS A 37 20.90 -3.93 23.43
C LYS A 37 22.19 -3.82 22.63
N VAL A 38 22.06 -3.68 21.32
CA VAL A 38 23.20 -3.57 20.40
C VAL A 38 23.72 -2.13 20.38
N ASP A 39 25.04 -1.99 20.35
CA ASP A 39 25.70 -0.70 20.21
C ASP A 39 25.73 -0.29 18.73
N VAL A 40 24.61 0.28 18.28
CA VAL A 40 24.40 0.61 16.86
C VAL A 40 25.41 1.63 16.35
N GLY A 41 25.77 2.65 17.14
CA GLY A 41 26.71 3.69 16.73
C GLY A 41 28.07 3.12 16.31
N ASN A 42 28.67 2.30 17.18
CA ASN A 42 29.96 1.66 16.91
C ASN A 42 29.92 0.70 15.71
N ILE A 43 28.79 0.03 15.47
CA ILE A 43 28.64 -0.89 14.33
C ILE A 43 28.50 -0.10 13.02
N VAL A 44 27.78 1.03 13.03
CA VAL A 44 27.59 1.87 11.84
C VAL A 44 28.89 2.56 11.43
N GLU A 45 29.74 2.96 12.38
CA GLU A 45 31.04 3.57 12.09
C GLU A 45 32.05 2.59 11.49
N ASN A 46 31.89 1.28 11.71
CA ASN A 46 32.82 0.25 11.24
C ASN A 46 32.14 -0.70 10.24
N GLU A 47 31.97 -0.21 9.00
CA GLU A 47 31.27 -0.93 7.91
C GLU A 47 31.85 -2.31 7.58
N ASN A 48 33.13 -2.55 7.90
CA ASN A 48 33.81 -3.82 7.65
C ASN A 48 33.56 -4.89 8.74
N ASP A 49 32.87 -4.54 9.83
CA ASP A 49 32.51 -5.50 10.89
C ASP A 49 31.45 -6.47 10.38
N ILE A 50 31.64 -7.77 10.63
CA ILE A 50 30.64 -8.81 10.35
C ILE A 50 29.30 -8.53 11.03
N ARG A 51 29.30 -7.80 12.15
CA ARG A 51 28.09 -7.37 12.85
C ARG A 51 27.25 -6.38 12.05
N TYR A 52 27.87 -5.53 11.23
CA TYR A 52 27.18 -4.57 10.37
C TYR A 52 26.35 -5.30 9.30
N SER A 53 26.97 -6.25 8.59
CA SER A 53 26.27 -7.06 7.58
C SER A 53 25.14 -7.91 8.21
N GLY A 54 25.36 -8.47 9.40
CA GLY A 54 24.33 -9.19 10.14
C GLY A 54 23.13 -8.31 10.52
N MET A 55 23.38 -7.07 10.95
CA MET A 55 22.34 -6.10 11.29
C MET A 55 21.53 -5.67 10.05
N MET A 56 22.20 -5.40 8.93
CA MET A 56 21.54 -5.10 7.65
C MET A 56 20.66 -6.25 7.18
N LEU A 57 21.17 -7.48 7.26
CA LEU A 57 20.40 -8.68 6.89
C LEU A 57 19.15 -8.83 7.75
N LEU A 58 19.27 -8.64 9.08
CA LEU A 58 18.12 -8.67 9.99
C LEU A 58 17.10 -7.57 9.69
N GLY A 59 17.56 -6.36 9.38
CA GLY A 59 16.71 -5.25 8.95
C GLY A 59 15.96 -5.56 7.66
N PHE A 60 16.65 -6.12 6.67
CA PHE A 60 16.04 -6.56 5.41
C PHE A 60 14.99 -7.67 5.63
N LEU A 61 15.31 -8.69 6.42
CA LEU A 61 14.38 -9.77 6.76
C LEU A 61 13.14 -9.24 7.51
N TYR A 62 13.32 -8.25 8.40
CA TYR A 62 12.21 -7.59 9.07
C TYR A 62 11.29 -6.87 8.07
N ILE A 63 11.84 -6.02 7.21
CA ILE A 63 11.05 -5.28 6.20
C ILE A 63 10.34 -6.25 5.25
N ALA A 64 11.03 -7.30 4.80
CA ALA A 64 10.45 -8.35 3.97
C ALA A 64 9.31 -9.10 4.68
N GLY A 65 9.46 -9.40 5.98
CA GLY A 65 8.44 -10.03 6.81
C GLY A 65 7.19 -9.15 6.99
N VAL A 66 7.37 -7.85 7.23
CA VAL A 66 6.26 -6.89 7.30
C VAL A 66 5.56 -6.77 5.94
N ALA A 67 6.31 -6.69 4.84
CA ALA A 67 5.73 -6.66 3.49
C ALA A 67 4.95 -7.94 3.16
N LEU A 68 5.47 -9.10 3.55
CA LEU A 68 4.81 -10.39 3.34
C LEU A 68 3.52 -10.52 4.15
N THR A 69 3.53 -10.12 5.42
CA THR A 69 2.31 -10.11 6.26
C THR A 69 1.26 -9.13 5.75
N TYR A 70 1.68 -7.95 5.24
CA TYR A 70 0.80 -7.01 4.56
C TYR A 70 0.15 -7.65 3.33
N PHE A 71 0.94 -8.31 2.49
CA PHE A 71 0.47 -8.98 1.28
C PHE A 71 -0.49 -10.14 1.58
N ILE A 72 -0.19 -10.98 2.58
CA ILE A 72 -1.10 -12.05 3.03
C ILE A 72 -2.42 -11.46 3.51
N SER A 73 -2.38 -10.38 4.30
CA SER A 73 -3.59 -9.69 4.77
C SER A 73 -4.43 -9.20 3.59
N TYR A 74 -3.81 -8.59 2.59
CA TYR A 74 -4.48 -8.17 1.36
C TYR A 74 -5.17 -9.35 0.64
N ILE A 75 -4.45 -10.46 0.42
CA ILE A 75 -5.01 -11.67 -0.21
C ILE A 75 -6.19 -12.22 0.60
N LEU A 76 -6.12 -12.23 1.94
CA LEU A 76 -7.22 -12.71 2.77
C LEU A 76 -8.49 -11.88 2.61
N LEU A 77 -8.37 -10.55 2.47
CA LEU A 77 -9.51 -9.68 2.18
C LEU A 77 -10.13 -10.02 0.81
N LEU A 78 -9.29 -10.25 -0.20
CA LEU A 78 -9.69 -10.65 -1.54
C LEU A 78 -10.42 -12.00 -1.57
N LEU A 79 -9.81 -13.05 -1.00
CA LEU A 79 -10.40 -14.38 -0.93
C LEU A 79 -11.74 -14.38 -0.21
N ARG A 80 -11.85 -13.58 0.86
CA ARG A 80 -13.10 -13.45 1.59
C ARG A 80 -14.19 -12.76 0.77
N TYR A 81 -13.83 -11.66 0.11
CA TYR A 81 -14.75 -10.96 -0.78
C TYR A 81 -15.28 -11.91 -1.86
N GLY A 82 -14.38 -12.63 -2.53
CA GLY A 82 -14.72 -13.64 -3.53
C GLY A 82 -15.65 -14.73 -2.98
N LYS A 83 -15.28 -15.38 -1.87
CA LYS A 83 -16.10 -16.43 -1.25
C LYS A 83 -17.47 -15.94 -0.79
N SER A 84 -17.55 -14.70 -0.30
CA SER A 84 -18.80 -14.18 0.25
C SER A 84 -19.75 -13.65 -0.82
N MET A 85 -19.25 -13.17 -1.96
CA MET A 85 -20.10 -12.67 -3.07
C MET A 85 -20.44 -13.76 -4.08
N TYR A 86 -19.52 -14.69 -4.34
CA TYR A 86 -19.59 -15.63 -5.47
C TYR A 86 -19.42 -17.10 -5.06
N GLY A 87 -19.16 -17.40 -3.78
CA GLY A 87 -19.11 -18.78 -3.28
C GLY A 87 -20.48 -19.32 -2.89
N ALA A 88 -20.51 -20.47 -2.19
CA ALA A 88 -21.74 -21.12 -1.72
C ALA A 88 -22.65 -20.22 -0.86
N ASN A 89 -22.07 -19.26 -0.13
CA ASN A 89 -22.80 -18.26 0.65
C ASN A 89 -23.23 -17.02 -0.16
N GLY A 90 -22.83 -16.95 -1.44
CA GLY A 90 -23.17 -15.88 -2.37
C GLY A 90 -24.67 -15.85 -2.67
N TYR A 91 -25.32 -17.02 -2.83
CA TYR A 91 -26.76 -17.10 -3.05
C TYR A 91 -27.55 -16.41 -1.92
N LEU A 92 -27.18 -16.68 -0.66
CA LEU A 92 -27.78 -16.00 0.50
C LEU A 92 -27.51 -14.48 0.51
N SER A 93 -26.34 -14.07 0.04
CA SER A 93 -25.96 -12.66 -0.03
C SER A 93 -26.80 -11.89 -1.07
N TRP A 94 -27.22 -12.57 -2.14
CA TRP A 94 -28.06 -11.98 -3.20
C TRP A 94 -29.57 -12.05 -2.91
N THR A 95 -30.01 -12.94 -2.02
CA THR A 95 -31.43 -13.08 -1.62
C THR A 95 -31.82 -12.27 -0.40
N LEU A 96 -30.87 -11.60 0.27
CA LEU A 96 -31.16 -10.64 1.34
C LEU A 96 -32.08 -9.52 0.82
N PRO A 97 -33.13 -9.10 1.59
CA PRO A 97 -34.06 -8.03 1.21
C PRO A 97 -33.41 -6.64 1.36
N VAL A 98 -32.24 -6.46 0.76
CA VAL A 98 -31.41 -5.26 0.87
C VAL A 98 -30.96 -4.87 -0.54
N LYS A 99 -30.94 -3.56 -0.82
CA LYS A 99 -30.49 -3.04 -2.12
C LYS A 99 -29.07 -3.57 -2.43
N ARG A 100 -28.87 -4.16 -3.62
CA ARG A 100 -27.57 -4.66 -4.11
C ARG A 100 -26.43 -3.63 -3.95
N ARG A 101 -26.72 -2.35 -4.15
CA ARG A 101 -25.76 -1.25 -3.93
C ARG A 101 -25.21 -1.27 -2.50
N THR A 102 -26.10 -1.35 -1.52
CA THR A 102 -25.79 -1.34 -0.08
C THR A 102 -24.95 -2.54 0.34
N LEU A 103 -25.15 -3.71 -0.30
CA LEU A 103 -24.34 -4.91 -0.06
C LEU A 103 -22.88 -4.71 -0.52
N ILE A 104 -22.69 -4.24 -1.77
CA ILE A 104 -21.36 -3.99 -2.33
C ILE A 104 -20.62 -2.92 -1.52
N HIS A 105 -21.32 -1.84 -1.14
CA HIS A 105 -20.73 -0.75 -0.36
C HIS A 105 -20.31 -1.21 1.04
N ALA A 106 -21.09 -2.07 1.69
CA ALA A 106 -20.71 -2.64 2.99
C ALA A 106 -19.40 -3.44 2.91
N LYS A 107 -19.23 -4.26 1.85
CA LYS A 107 -18.04 -5.09 1.66
C LYS A 107 -16.82 -4.27 1.26
N MET A 108 -17.01 -3.24 0.43
CA MET A 108 -15.96 -2.28 0.08
C MET A 108 -15.48 -1.52 1.32
N LEU A 109 -16.39 -0.96 2.11
CA LEU A 109 -16.05 -0.26 3.35
C LEU A 109 -15.34 -1.19 4.35
N ASN A 110 -15.79 -2.43 4.51
CA ASN A 110 -15.12 -3.40 5.36
C ASN A 110 -13.66 -3.66 4.91
N GLY A 111 -13.45 -3.88 3.60
CA GLY A 111 -12.11 -4.08 3.04
C GLY A 111 -11.21 -2.87 3.24
N ILE A 112 -11.74 -1.67 2.99
CA ILE A 112 -11.03 -0.40 3.17
C ILE A 112 -10.62 -0.20 4.64
N LEU A 113 -11.53 -0.41 5.59
CA LEU A 113 -11.24 -0.23 7.02
C LEU A 113 -10.14 -1.16 7.51
N TRP A 114 -10.19 -2.43 7.12
CA TRP A 114 -9.15 -3.40 7.46
C TRP A 114 -7.82 -3.08 6.78
N ASN A 115 -7.85 -2.69 5.51
CA ASN A 115 -6.64 -2.31 4.79
C ASN A 115 -6.00 -1.04 5.37
N PHE A 116 -6.81 -0.05 5.73
CA PHE A 116 -6.36 1.16 6.40
C PHE A 116 -5.69 0.85 7.73
N TRP A 117 -6.33 0.04 8.58
CA TRP A 117 -5.76 -0.36 9.87
C TRP A 117 -4.44 -1.13 9.72
N ASN A 118 -4.40 -2.07 8.79
CA ASN A 118 -3.20 -2.86 8.49
C ASN A 118 -2.06 -1.97 7.97
N THR A 119 -2.36 -1.05 7.05
CA THR A 119 -1.38 -0.10 6.49
C THR A 119 -0.85 0.82 7.59
N ALA A 120 -1.73 1.39 8.40
CA ALA A 120 -1.36 2.28 9.51
C ALA A 120 -0.48 1.57 10.54
N LEU A 121 -0.83 0.33 10.91
CA LEU A 121 -0.07 -0.47 11.86
C LEU A 121 1.32 -0.84 11.31
N CYS A 122 1.40 -1.32 10.07
CA CYS A 122 2.68 -1.65 9.44
C CYS A 122 3.59 -0.41 9.34
N LEU A 123 3.06 0.73 8.91
CA LEU A 123 3.81 1.98 8.84
C LEU A 123 4.27 2.44 10.22
N ALA A 124 3.39 2.42 11.23
CA ALA A 124 3.76 2.79 12.59
C ALA A 124 4.88 1.92 13.16
N CYS A 125 4.82 0.61 12.94
CA CYS A 125 5.86 -0.33 13.36
C CYS A 125 7.21 -0.05 12.69
N VAL A 126 7.21 0.13 11.36
CA VAL A 126 8.42 0.41 10.59
C VAL A 126 9.03 1.76 10.98
N ILE A 127 8.21 2.82 11.05
CA ILE A 127 8.65 4.16 11.44
C ILE A 127 9.22 4.13 12.86
N TRP A 128 8.57 3.42 13.79
CA TRP A 128 9.05 3.32 15.16
C TRP A 128 10.42 2.62 15.26
N LEU A 129 10.62 1.53 14.52
CA LEU A 129 11.89 0.82 14.52
C LEU A 129 13.01 1.66 13.86
N ILE A 130 12.71 2.32 12.74
CA ILE A 130 13.66 3.22 12.07
C ILE A 130 14.03 4.39 12.99
N ALA A 131 13.04 5.00 13.64
CA ALA A 131 13.26 6.05 14.63
C ALA A 131 14.23 5.57 15.72
N LEU A 132 13.93 4.46 16.38
CA LEU A 132 14.80 3.89 17.41
C LEU A 132 16.24 3.65 16.89
N PHE A 133 16.36 3.10 15.69
CA PHE A 133 17.65 2.85 15.06
C PHE A 133 18.45 4.15 14.85
N MET A 134 17.84 5.19 14.30
CA MET A 134 18.47 6.49 14.09
C MET A 134 18.95 7.10 15.40
N THR A 135 18.11 7.10 16.44
CA THR A 135 18.50 7.60 17.77
C THR A 135 19.69 6.83 18.34
N LYS A 136 19.75 5.51 18.14
CA LYS A 136 20.86 4.67 18.60
C LYS A 136 22.12 4.83 17.77
N ALA A 137 22.01 5.26 16.53
CA ALA A 137 23.13 5.65 15.67
C ALA A 137 23.66 7.07 15.98
N GLY A 138 23.14 7.76 17.01
CA GLY A 138 23.56 9.10 17.40
C GLY A 138 22.81 10.24 16.68
N ILE A 139 21.80 9.91 15.87
CA ILE A 139 21.03 10.88 15.11
C ILE A 139 19.80 11.31 15.91
N ASN A 140 19.74 12.58 16.31
CA ASN A 140 18.59 13.12 17.03
C ASN A 140 17.42 13.39 16.07
N ILE A 141 16.41 12.53 16.10
CA ILE A 141 15.21 12.63 15.25
C ILE A 141 14.50 13.97 15.43
N GLY A 142 14.47 14.51 16.66
CA GLY A 142 13.80 15.78 16.95
C GLY A 142 14.46 16.96 16.26
N GLU A 143 15.79 16.94 16.14
CA GLU A 143 16.57 17.91 15.38
C GLU A 143 16.38 17.70 13.88
N LEU A 144 16.46 16.45 13.40
CA LEU A 144 16.19 16.14 12.00
C LEU A 144 14.84 16.68 11.53
N PHE A 145 13.76 16.50 12.29
CA PHE A 145 12.44 17.02 11.93
C PHE A 145 12.37 18.55 11.91
N ARG A 146 13.16 19.23 12.75
CA ARG A 146 13.24 20.70 12.76
C ARG A 146 14.08 21.24 11.61
N GLU A 147 15.08 20.49 11.17
CA GLU A 147 15.98 20.86 10.09
C GLU A 147 15.44 20.50 8.70
N ILE A 148 14.31 19.79 8.59
CA ILE A 148 13.66 19.52 7.30
C ILE A 148 13.29 20.86 6.63
N PRO A 149 13.89 21.19 5.47
CA PRO A 149 13.53 22.39 4.75
C PRO A 149 12.05 22.36 4.35
N PRO A 150 11.33 23.50 4.43
CA PRO A 150 9.91 23.56 4.07
C PRO A 150 9.65 23.12 2.62
N VAL A 151 10.66 23.27 1.75
CA VAL A 151 10.66 22.82 0.37
C VAL A 151 10.52 21.28 0.29
N ILE A 152 11.26 20.52 1.09
CA ILE A 152 11.13 19.04 1.15
C ILE A 152 9.75 18.65 1.69
N LEU A 153 9.26 19.36 2.70
CA LEU A 153 7.95 19.08 3.27
C LEU A 153 6.82 19.29 2.24
N HIS A 154 6.88 20.39 1.49
CA HIS A 154 5.88 20.74 0.48
C HIS A 154 5.90 19.81 -0.72
N HIS A 155 7.07 19.60 -1.32
CA HIS A 155 7.19 18.85 -2.56
C HIS A 155 7.29 17.33 -2.35
N PHE A 156 7.72 16.86 -1.17
CA PHE A 156 7.90 15.42 -0.89
C PHE A 156 6.90 14.85 0.12
N MET A 157 6.87 15.39 1.33
CA MET A 157 6.16 14.75 2.44
C MET A 157 4.64 14.85 2.29
N ILE A 158 4.10 16.03 1.94
CA ILE A 158 2.65 16.20 1.79
C ILE A 158 2.08 15.33 0.64
N PRO A 159 2.64 15.34 -0.58
CA PRO A 159 2.12 14.53 -1.69
C PRO A 159 2.28 13.02 -1.45
N SER A 160 3.37 12.58 -0.81
CA SER A 160 3.56 11.16 -0.49
C SER A 160 2.51 10.64 0.49
N VAL A 161 2.16 11.42 1.53
CA VAL A 161 1.05 11.08 2.44
C VAL A 161 -0.27 11.02 1.67
N ALA A 162 -0.55 11.99 0.78
CA ALA A 162 -1.75 11.98 -0.04
C ALA A 162 -1.85 10.72 -0.93
N ILE A 163 -0.74 10.32 -1.57
CA ILE A 163 -0.66 9.10 -2.39
C ILE A 163 -0.95 7.86 -1.55
N VAL A 164 -0.32 7.73 -0.37
CA VAL A 164 -0.57 6.59 0.54
C VAL A 164 -2.05 6.55 0.93
N CYS A 165 -2.63 7.68 1.31
CA CYS A 165 -4.05 7.77 1.67
C CYS A 165 -4.96 7.30 0.52
N ILE A 166 -4.73 7.76 -0.71
CA ILE A 166 -5.55 7.37 -1.88
C ILE A 166 -5.31 5.90 -2.25
N ASN A 167 -4.08 5.41 -2.12
CA ASN A 167 -3.70 4.05 -2.47
C ASN A 167 -4.44 3.00 -1.61
N VAL A 168 -4.62 3.29 -0.30
CA VAL A 168 -5.36 2.42 0.63
C VAL A 168 -6.76 2.08 0.10
N PHE A 169 -7.44 3.02 -0.57
CA PHE A 169 -8.74 2.78 -1.20
C PHE A 169 -8.59 2.06 -2.55
N THR A 170 -7.68 2.57 -3.38
CA THR A 170 -7.53 2.15 -4.78
C THR A 170 -7.15 0.68 -4.89
N VAL A 171 -6.26 0.18 -4.02
CA VAL A 171 -5.79 -1.21 -4.04
C VAL A 171 -6.91 -2.21 -3.75
N ILE A 172 -7.87 -1.85 -2.89
CA ILE A 172 -9.05 -2.68 -2.59
C ILE A 172 -10.01 -2.70 -3.77
N PHE A 173 -10.23 -1.56 -4.42
CA PHE A 173 -11.09 -1.49 -5.60
C PHE A 173 -10.54 -2.29 -6.78
N ILE A 174 -9.23 -2.19 -7.04
CA ILE A 174 -8.55 -2.98 -8.07
C ILE A 174 -8.70 -4.47 -7.77
N GLY A 175 -8.39 -4.90 -6.55
CA GLY A 175 -8.47 -6.33 -6.21
C GLY A 175 -9.89 -6.89 -6.31
N TYR A 176 -10.89 -6.14 -5.84
CA TYR A 176 -12.29 -6.55 -5.98
C TYR A 176 -12.74 -6.58 -7.43
N PHE A 177 -12.31 -5.62 -8.25
CA PHE A 177 -12.56 -5.60 -9.68
C PHE A 177 -11.97 -6.85 -10.35
N CYS A 178 -10.72 -7.20 -10.08
CA CYS A 178 -10.07 -8.38 -10.64
C CYS A 178 -10.82 -9.67 -10.27
N ILE A 179 -11.30 -9.78 -9.02
CA ILE A 179 -12.16 -10.91 -8.63
C ILE A 179 -13.43 -10.92 -9.45
N THR A 180 -14.14 -9.79 -9.56
CA THR A 180 -15.39 -9.73 -10.32
C THR A 180 -15.19 -10.10 -11.80
N VAL A 181 -14.08 -9.68 -12.41
CA VAL A 181 -13.71 -10.02 -13.79
C VAL A 181 -13.36 -11.51 -13.91
N GLY A 182 -12.60 -12.07 -12.96
CA GLY A 182 -12.26 -13.49 -12.95
C GLY A 182 -13.48 -14.40 -12.91
N GLN A 183 -14.53 -14.00 -12.20
CA GLN A 183 -15.79 -14.75 -12.14
C GLN A 183 -16.60 -14.77 -13.45
N LEU A 184 -16.22 -13.98 -14.47
CA LEU A 184 -16.85 -14.07 -15.79
C LEU A 184 -16.40 -15.31 -16.56
N MET A 185 -15.26 -15.89 -16.21
CA MET A 185 -14.78 -17.14 -16.79
C MET A 185 -15.52 -18.33 -16.17
N LYS A 186 -16.01 -19.26 -17.01
CA LYS A 186 -16.80 -20.40 -16.55
C LYS A 186 -15.97 -21.44 -15.79
N GLU A 187 -14.82 -21.84 -16.35
CA GLU A 187 -14.02 -22.96 -15.84
C GLU A 187 -12.83 -22.50 -14.97
N HIS A 188 -12.09 -21.48 -15.39
CA HIS A 188 -10.86 -21.04 -14.71
C HIS A 188 -11.01 -19.71 -13.96
N LYS A 189 -11.99 -19.63 -13.05
CA LYS A 189 -12.33 -18.42 -12.27
C LYS A 189 -11.13 -17.80 -11.53
N VAL A 190 -10.26 -18.63 -10.96
CA VAL A 190 -9.04 -18.19 -10.26
C VAL A 190 -8.00 -17.64 -11.24
N LEU A 191 -7.77 -18.34 -12.36
CA LEU A 191 -6.84 -17.90 -13.40
C LEU A 191 -7.28 -16.55 -13.99
N GLY A 192 -8.56 -16.37 -14.26
CA GLY A 192 -9.12 -15.10 -14.73
C GLY A 192 -8.90 -13.94 -13.76
N THR A 193 -8.94 -14.21 -12.45
CA THR A 193 -8.64 -13.22 -11.41
C THR A 193 -7.16 -12.82 -11.45
N ILE A 194 -6.25 -13.80 -11.60
CA ILE A 194 -4.80 -13.55 -11.67
C ILE A 194 -4.45 -12.79 -12.95
N VAL A 195 -4.96 -13.22 -14.10
CA VAL A 195 -4.69 -12.61 -15.40
C VAL A 195 -5.22 -11.17 -15.44
N SER A 196 -6.41 -10.92 -14.90
CA SER A 196 -6.94 -9.55 -14.80
C SER A 196 -6.11 -8.65 -13.88
N PHE A 197 -5.60 -9.18 -12.77
CA PHE A 197 -4.70 -8.43 -11.89
C PHE A 197 -3.39 -8.06 -12.59
N VAL A 198 -2.77 -9.01 -13.29
CA VAL A 198 -1.55 -8.75 -14.10
C VAL A 198 -1.84 -7.73 -15.19
N GLY A 199 -2.96 -7.84 -15.89
CA GLY A 199 -3.36 -6.88 -16.93
C GLY A 199 -3.52 -5.46 -16.37
N VAL A 200 -4.24 -5.30 -15.25
CA VAL A 200 -4.40 -3.99 -14.59
C VAL A 200 -3.06 -3.43 -14.13
N TYR A 201 -2.19 -4.27 -13.55
CA TYR A 201 -0.85 -3.86 -13.12
C TYR A 201 0.00 -3.36 -14.29
N ILE A 202 0.02 -4.07 -15.42
CA ILE A 202 0.75 -3.63 -16.61
C ILE A 202 0.22 -2.28 -17.11
N VAL A 203 -1.10 -2.11 -17.21
CA VAL A 203 -1.68 -0.83 -17.65
C VAL A 203 -1.31 0.30 -16.69
N GLN A 204 -1.33 0.04 -15.39
CA GLN A 204 -0.92 1.02 -14.38
C GLN A 204 0.56 1.40 -14.52
N GLN A 205 1.45 0.42 -14.74
CA GLN A 205 2.88 0.68 -14.91
C GLN A 205 3.19 1.45 -16.20
N VAL A 206 2.52 1.12 -17.30
CA VAL A 206 2.63 1.88 -18.54
C VAL A 206 2.16 3.31 -18.33
N ALA A 207 1.01 3.53 -17.66
CA ALA A 207 0.50 4.85 -17.36
C ALA A 207 1.47 5.68 -16.50
N THR A 208 2.03 5.09 -15.43
CA THR A 208 3.01 5.77 -14.57
C THR A 208 4.28 6.11 -15.36
N THR A 209 4.76 5.21 -16.22
CA THR A 209 5.93 5.48 -17.08
C THR A 209 5.67 6.63 -18.05
N VAL A 210 4.50 6.67 -18.69
CA VAL A 210 4.11 7.76 -19.60
C VAL A 210 4.06 9.11 -18.86
N VAL A 211 3.46 9.14 -17.68
CA VAL A 211 3.42 10.34 -16.83
C VAL A 211 4.82 10.79 -16.44
N MET A 212 5.71 9.86 -16.09
CA MET A 212 7.10 10.18 -15.76
C MET A 212 7.82 10.83 -16.94
N LEU A 213 7.70 10.26 -18.14
CA LEU A 213 8.30 10.81 -19.35
C LEU A 213 7.73 12.19 -19.71
N ALA A 214 6.39 12.33 -19.68
CA ALA A 214 5.70 13.58 -19.99
C ALA A 214 5.96 14.67 -18.93
N GLY A 215 6.18 14.28 -17.67
CA GLY A 215 6.43 15.17 -16.54
C GLY A 215 7.83 15.78 -16.49
N GLY A 216 8.64 15.59 -17.55
CA GLY A 216 9.94 16.23 -17.69
C GLY A 216 11.12 15.35 -17.28
N PHE A 217 11.00 14.02 -17.29
CA PHE A 217 12.11 13.11 -16.99
C PHE A 217 13.36 13.40 -17.84
N PHE A 218 13.21 13.62 -19.15
CA PHE A 218 14.35 13.95 -20.01
C PHE A 218 14.94 15.33 -19.71
N SER A 219 14.10 16.32 -19.37
CA SER A 219 14.56 17.65 -18.96
C SER A 219 15.34 17.60 -17.65
N PHE A 220 14.90 16.75 -16.72
CA PHE A 220 15.58 16.50 -15.46
C PHE A 220 16.93 15.79 -15.66
N MET A 221 16.95 14.68 -16.43
CA MET A 221 18.16 13.89 -16.68
C MET A 221 19.24 14.66 -17.45
N ASN A 222 18.84 15.61 -18.30
CA ASN A 222 19.75 16.38 -19.14
C ASN A 222 20.12 17.76 -18.53
N ASP A 223 19.74 18.07 -17.28
CA ASP A 223 20.13 19.33 -16.65
C ASP A 223 21.63 19.29 -16.31
N PRO A 224 22.48 20.05 -17.04
CA PRO A 224 23.94 19.98 -16.90
C PRO A 224 24.42 20.50 -15.54
N ASN A 225 23.55 21.15 -14.77
CA ASN A 225 23.87 21.73 -13.48
C ASN A 225 23.32 20.90 -12.31
N PHE A 226 22.66 19.77 -12.55
CA PHE A 226 22.02 18.99 -11.48
C PHE A 226 23.05 18.55 -10.42
N GLN A 227 24.19 18.04 -10.86
CA GLN A 227 25.27 17.59 -9.98
C GLN A 227 25.92 18.76 -9.20
N THR A 228 26.09 19.90 -9.86
CA THR A 228 26.60 21.14 -9.24
C THR A 228 25.62 21.71 -8.20
N SER A 229 24.32 21.54 -8.43
CA SER A 229 23.24 22.01 -7.54
C SER A 229 23.11 21.13 -6.29
N MET A 230 23.24 19.80 -6.43
CA MET A 230 23.33 18.89 -5.28
C MET A 230 24.54 19.20 -4.39
N ASN A 231 25.70 19.48 -4.99
CA ASN A 231 26.92 19.79 -4.24
C ASN A 231 26.85 21.11 -3.46
N ASN A 232 26.04 22.06 -3.93
CA ASN A 232 25.84 23.35 -3.28
C ASN A 232 24.66 23.35 -2.27
N GLY A 233 23.99 22.20 -2.09
CA GLY A 233 22.85 22.07 -1.17
C GLY A 233 21.56 22.74 -1.64
N GLU A 234 21.53 23.31 -2.85
CA GLU A 234 20.37 23.98 -3.43
C GLU A 234 19.78 23.10 -4.56
N LEU A 235 18.74 22.34 -4.25
CA LEU A 235 17.98 21.61 -5.28
C LEU A 235 17.24 22.63 -6.17
N LYS A 236 17.65 22.72 -7.45
CA LYS A 236 17.07 23.64 -8.44
C LYS A 236 15.57 23.41 -8.67
N ASP A 237 14.89 24.47 -9.11
CA ASP A 237 13.49 24.45 -9.55
C ASP A 237 13.16 23.32 -10.53
N THR A 238 14.09 22.93 -11.41
CA THR A 238 13.89 21.82 -12.36
C THR A 238 13.60 20.49 -11.63
N PHE A 239 14.32 20.22 -10.53
CA PHE A 239 14.13 19.01 -9.72
C PHE A 239 12.75 19.00 -9.07
N TRP A 240 12.39 20.10 -8.40
CA TRP A 240 11.10 20.20 -7.71
C TRP A 240 9.92 20.17 -8.68
N LYS A 241 10.01 20.85 -9.83
CA LYS A 241 8.98 20.79 -10.89
C LYS A 241 8.79 19.39 -11.44
N PHE A 242 9.87 18.65 -11.68
CA PHE A 242 9.79 17.25 -12.09
C PHE A 242 9.08 16.43 -11.02
N TYR A 243 9.47 16.59 -9.75
CA TYR A 243 8.91 15.83 -8.64
C TYR A 243 7.43 16.12 -8.39
N ASP A 244 7.01 17.39 -8.46
CA ASP A 244 5.61 17.80 -8.39
C ASP A 244 4.80 17.19 -9.53
N SER A 245 5.34 17.23 -10.75
CA SER A 245 4.68 16.63 -11.91
C SER A 245 4.53 15.12 -11.76
N LEU A 246 5.53 14.42 -11.22
CA LEU A 246 5.47 12.99 -10.95
C LEU A 246 4.35 12.66 -9.96
N PHE A 247 4.33 13.37 -8.83
CA PHE A 247 3.34 13.09 -7.80
C PHE A 247 1.92 13.47 -8.19
N LEU A 248 1.74 14.63 -8.81
CA LEU A 248 0.45 15.04 -9.33
C LEU A 248 -0.07 14.02 -10.34
N GLY A 249 0.80 13.60 -11.28
CA GLY A 249 0.44 12.57 -12.25
C GLY A 249 0.11 11.22 -11.61
N GLN A 250 0.85 10.81 -10.58
CA GLN A 250 0.56 9.58 -9.84
C GLN A 250 -0.78 9.66 -9.09
N ILE A 251 -1.11 10.81 -8.48
CA ILE A 251 -2.41 11.04 -7.83
C ILE A 251 -3.53 10.92 -8.86
N ILE A 252 -3.39 11.55 -10.03
CA ILE A 252 -4.38 11.47 -11.11
C ILE A 252 -4.57 10.01 -11.54
N ILE A 253 -3.50 9.26 -11.78
CA ILE A 253 -3.56 7.84 -12.15
C ILE A 253 -4.36 7.07 -11.09
N LEU A 254 -4.02 7.21 -9.81
CA LEU A 254 -4.72 6.50 -8.73
C LEU A 254 -6.21 6.84 -8.69
N LEU A 255 -6.58 8.11 -8.84
CA LEU A 255 -7.98 8.54 -8.87
C LEU A 255 -8.73 7.97 -10.08
N VAL A 256 -8.11 7.97 -11.27
CA VAL A 256 -8.71 7.39 -12.49
C VAL A 256 -8.91 5.89 -12.31
N PHE A 257 -7.91 5.15 -11.84
CA PHE A 257 -8.04 3.71 -11.58
C PHE A 257 -9.10 3.41 -10.51
N ALA A 258 -9.16 4.19 -9.43
CA ALA A 258 -10.19 4.05 -8.41
C ALA A 258 -11.59 4.25 -9.01
N ALA A 259 -11.80 5.30 -9.82
CA ALA A 259 -13.08 5.60 -10.45
C ALA A 259 -13.51 4.52 -11.46
N VAL A 260 -12.60 4.07 -12.32
CA VAL A 260 -12.86 3.05 -13.33
C VAL A 260 -13.21 1.71 -12.66
N THR A 261 -12.38 1.25 -11.72
CA THR A 261 -12.59 -0.04 -11.05
C THR A 261 -13.82 -0.06 -10.17
N TYR A 262 -14.13 1.04 -9.47
CA TYR A 262 -15.37 1.21 -8.72
C TYR A 262 -16.60 1.09 -9.64
N THR A 263 -16.58 1.78 -10.78
CA THR A 263 -17.68 1.76 -11.74
C THR A 263 -17.88 0.37 -12.32
N CYS A 264 -16.79 -0.31 -12.69
CA CYS A 264 -16.84 -1.68 -13.20
C CYS A 264 -17.39 -2.68 -12.18
N CYS A 265 -16.98 -2.59 -10.90
CA CYS A 265 -17.52 -3.43 -9.82
C CYS A 265 -19.04 -3.31 -9.67
N HIS A 266 -19.61 -2.15 -10.03
CA HIS A 266 -21.06 -1.92 -9.95
C HIS A 266 -21.82 -2.36 -11.21
N LEU A 267 -21.18 -2.30 -12.38
CA LEU A 267 -21.79 -2.64 -13.67
C LEU A 267 -21.76 -4.13 -13.98
N ILE A 268 -20.67 -4.82 -13.68
CA ILE A 268 -20.46 -6.22 -14.05
C ILE A 268 -21.51 -7.16 -13.42
N PRO A 269 -21.78 -7.09 -12.10
CA PRO A 269 -22.78 -7.97 -11.45
C PRO A 269 -24.22 -7.71 -11.91
N ARG A 270 -24.49 -6.63 -12.66
CA ARG A 270 -25.83 -6.36 -13.20
C ARG A 270 -26.12 -7.11 -14.50
N LYS A 271 -25.09 -7.50 -15.27
CA LYS A 271 -25.26 -8.03 -16.63
C LYS A 271 -25.06 -9.54 -16.73
N ARG A 272 -24.16 -10.15 -15.96
CA ARG A 272 -23.91 -11.61 -15.96
C ARG A 272 -23.32 -12.01 -14.61
N ILE A 273 -23.98 -12.89 -13.86
CA ILE A 273 -23.35 -13.62 -12.75
C ILE A 273 -23.63 -15.10 -13.00
N ASN A 274 -22.58 -15.85 -13.33
CA ASN A 274 -22.64 -17.31 -13.35
C ASN A 274 -22.44 -17.77 -11.89
N LEU A 275 -23.53 -17.99 -11.17
CA LEU A 275 -23.53 -18.61 -9.85
C LEU A 275 -23.64 -20.13 -10.03
N ASP A 276 -22.59 -20.73 -10.59
CA ASP A 276 -22.39 -22.18 -10.58
C ASP A 276 -21.34 -22.55 -9.52
#